data_AF-A0A0A8X7C3-F1
#
_entry.id   AF-A0A0A8X7C3-F1
#
_cell.length_a   1.000
_cell.length_b   1.000
_cell.length_c   1.000
_cell.angle_alpha   90.00
_cell.angle_beta   90.00
_cell.angle_gamma   90.00
#
_symmetry.space_group_name_H-M   'P 1'
#
loop_
_entity.id
_entity.type
_entity.pdbx_description
1 polymer ?
#
loop_
_entity_poly.entity_id
_entity_poly.type
_entity_poly.pdbx_seq_one_letter_code
_entity_poly.pdbx_strand_id
1 'polypeptide(L)'
;MKKIVYGLMINSGDADEMLWDHGVWETEEAANEYIESEMSTISGVWAGELKVNDSIPDAAEYDEEEMIECPLCGIEYNPEDVNTADYDEAVCINCEPGYKENMNIA
;
A
#
# COMPACT_ATOMS: atom_id res chain seq x y z
N MET A 1 12.09 -7.03 -3.29
CA MET A 1 13.23 -7.19 -4.23
C MET A 1 13.48 -5.82 -4.88
N LYS A 2 14.62 -5.54 -5.54
CA LYS A 2 14.78 -4.29 -6.33
C LYS A 2 14.55 -4.60 -7.80
N LYS A 3 13.61 -3.92 -8.46
CA LYS A 3 13.33 -4.03 -9.89
C LYS A 3 14.10 -2.94 -10.63
N ILE A 4 14.64 -3.28 -11.80
CA ILE A 4 15.23 -2.30 -12.72
C ILE A 4 14.15 -1.91 -13.71
N VAL A 5 13.95 -0.60 -13.86
CA VAL A 5 13.09 0.02 -14.88
C VAL A 5 13.86 1.17 -15.52
N TYR A 6 13.36 1.70 -16.62
CA TYR A 6 13.99 2.76 -17.38
C TYR A 6 13.09 3.99 -17.41
N GLY A 7 13.64 5.18 -17.18
CA GLY A 7 12.94 6.45 -17.26
C GLY A 7 13.60 7.39 -18.27
N LEU A 8 12.90 8.44 -18.67
CA LEU A 8 13.46 9.46 -19.54
C LEU A 8 14.23 10.47 -18.68
N MET A 9 15.49 10.69 -19.01
CA MET A 9 16.42 11.54 -18.28
C MET A 9 16.74 12.79 -19.10
N ILE A 10 16.95 13.91 -18.42
CA ILE A 10 17.45 15.16 -18.97
C ILE A 10 18.59 15.68 -18.12
N ASN A 11 19.45 16.49 -18.73
CA ASN A 11 20.45 17.22 -17.98
C ASN A 11 19.85 18.55 -17.51
N SER A 12 19.78 18.73 -16.20
CA SER A 12 19.23 19.91 -15.53
C SER A 12 20.34 20.59 -14.72
N GLY A 13 21.18 21.35 -15.43
CA GLY A 13 22.35 22.01 -14.84
C GLY A 13 23.46 21.02 -14.51
N ASP A 14 23.71 20.81 -13.22
CA ASP A 14 24.79 19.94 -12.73
C ASP A 14 24.32 18.50 -12.41
N ALA A 15 23.04 18.20 -12.64
CA ALA A 15 22.45 16.90 -12.30
C ALA A 15 21.61 16.34 -13.46
N ASP A 16 21.53 15.02 -13.49
CA ASP A 16 20.61 14.30 -14.36
C ASP A 16 19.27 14.13 -13.63
N GLU A 17 18.21 14.63 -14.23
CA GLU A 17 16.85 14.61 -13.68
C GLU A 17 15.93 13.75 -14.54
N MET A 18 15.00 13.05 -13.87
CA MET A 18 14.05 12.18 -14.54
C MET A 18 12.74 12.92 -14.84
N LEU A 19 12.18 12.71 -16.03
CA LEU A 19 10.90 13.26 -16.45
C LEU A 19 9.75 12.36 -15.98
N TRP A 20 9.33 12.56 -14.73
CA TRP A 20 8.31 11.73 -14.07
C TRP A 20 6.96 11.68 -14.79
N ASP A 21 6.61 12.73 -15.53
CA ASP A 21 5.33 12.84 -16.24
C ASP A 21 5.19 11.87 -17.41
N HIS A 22 6.30 11.33 -17.94
CA HIS A 22 6.27 10.39 -19.07
C HIS A 22 6.21 8.92 -18.63
N GLY A 23 6.43 8.64 -17.34
CA GLY A 23 6.38 7.28 -16.80
C GLY A 23 7.70 6.51 -16.87
N VAL A 24 7.61 5.18 -16.73
CA VAL A 24 8.75 4.24 -16.69
C VAL A 24 8.46 3.01 -17.56
N TRP A 25 9.52 2.44 -18.13
CA TRP A 25 9.48 1.28 -19.01
C TRP A 25 10.24 0.10 -18.40
N GLU A 26 9.85 -1.11 -18.79
CA GLU A 26 10.52 -2.33 -18.32
C GLU A 26 11.86 -2.58 -19.04
N THR A 27 12.06 -1.97 -20.21
CA THR A 27 13.24 -2.14 -21.05
C THR A 27 13.77 -0.79 -21.53
N GLU A 28 15.07 -0.71 -21.77
CA GLU A 28 15.72 0.49 -22.30
C GLU A 28 15.24 0.78 -23.72
N GLU A 29 15.04 -0.27 -24.51
CA GLU A 29 14.60 -0.18 -25.90
C GLU A 29 13.23 0.48 -26.02
N ALA A 30 12.27 0.14 -25.15
CA ALA A 30 10.94 0.74 -25.18
C ALA A 30 10.95 2.22 -24.77
N ALA A 31 11.83 2.60 -23.84
CA ALA A 31 12.02 4.01 -23.47
C ALA A 31 12.65 4.81 -24.62
N ASN A 32 13.65 4.24 -25.30
CA ASN A 32 14.28 4.85 -26.48
C ASN A 32 13.31 4.96 -27.66
N GLU A 33 12.49 3.94 -27.91
CA GLU A 33 11.45 3.99 -28.95
C GLU A 33 10.48 5.15 -28.72
N TYR A 34 10.09 5.40 -27.46
CA TYR A 34 9.26 6.55 -27.12
C TYR A 34 9.95 7.89 -27.38
N ILE A 35 11.24 8.01 -27.06
CA ILE A 35 12.02 9.23 -27.36
C ILE A 35 12.02 9.47 -28.87
N GLU A 36 12.26 8.43 -29.66
CA GLU A 36 12.33 8.52 -31.11
C GLU A 36 10.96 8.80 -31.75
N SER A 37 9.86 8.25 -31.22
CA SER A 37 8.53 8.42 -31.80
C SER A 37 7.87 9.73 -31.37
N GLU A 38 7.84 10.01 -30.06
CA GLU A 38 7.06 11.10 -29.47
C GLU A 38 7.90 12.36 -29.23
N MET A 39 9.21 12.20 -29.06
CA MET A 39 10.13 13.29 -28.67
C MET A 39 11.23 13.54 -29.69
N SER A 40 11.07 13.08 -30.94
CA SER A 40 12.08 13.21 -32.02
C SER A 40 12.63 14.62 -32.25
N THR A 41 11.87 15.66 -31.90
CA THR A 41 12.27 17.07 -32.06
C THR A 41 12.96 17.65 -30.83
N ILE A 42 12.98 16.92 -29.71
CA ILE A 42 13.55 17.32 -28.44
C ILE A 42 14.92 16.66 -28.30
N SER A 43 15.97 17.48 -28.19
CA SER A 43 17.34 17.01 -27.96
C SER A 43 17.68 16.98 -26.48
N GLY A 44 18.56 16.06 -26.08
CA GLY A 44 19.08 16.00 -24.71
C GLY A 44 18.22 15.18 -23.75
N VAL A 45 17.32 14.35 -24.28
CA VAL A 45 16.60 13.31 -23.53
C VAL A 45 17.22 11.95 -23.84
N TRP A 46 17.41 11.10 -22.83
CA TRP A 46 17.91 9.73 -23.00
C TRP A 46 17.25 8.76 -22.01
N ALA A 47 17.27 7.45 -22.32
CA ALA A 47 16.81 6.44 -21.38
C ALA A 47 17.85 6.21 -20.27
N GLY A 48 17.42 6.23 -19.01
CA GLY A 48 18.28 5.99 -17.84
C GLY A 48 17.72 4.93 -16.90
N GLU A 49 18.61 4.14 -16.30
CA GLU A 49 18.25 3.09 -15.34
C GLU A 49 17.76 3.66 -14.00
N LEU A 50 16.63 3.14 -13.53
CA LEU A 50 16.05 3.42 -12.23
C LEU A 50 15.94 2.12 -11.43
N LYS A 51 16.49 2.14 -10.21
CA LYS A 51 16.33 1.03 -9.25
C LYS A 51 15.15 1.33 -8.35
N VAL A 52 14.02 0.72 -8.65
CA VAL A 52 12.80 0.86 -7.85
C VAL A 52 12.68 -0.30 -6.86
N ASN A 53 12.08 -0.03 -5.71
CA ASN A 53 11.63 -1.11 -4.86
C ASN A 53 10.49 -1.82 -5.60
N ASP A 54 10.61 -3.12 -5.73
CA ASP A 54 9.51 -3.93 -6.26
C ASP A 54 8.27 -3.73 -5.37
N SER A 55 7.09 -3.82 -5.96
CA SER A 55 5.84 -3.86 -5.20
C SER A 55 5.99 -4.93 -4.11
N ILE A 56 5.45 -4.69 -2.92
CA ILE A 56 5.31 -5.77 -1.94
C ILE A 56 4.53 -6.87 -2.68
N PRO A 57 5.08 -8.08 -2.86
CA PRO A 57 4.38 -9.13 -3.59
C PRO A 57 3.00 -9.32 -2.94
N ASP A 58 1.94 -9.50 -3.74
CA ASP A 58 0.57 -9.77 -3.24
C ASP A 58 0.50 -10.96 -2.27
N ALA A 59 1.57 -11.76 -2.19
CA ALA A 59 1.78 -12.82 -1.21
C ALA A 59 2.21 -12.32 0.19
N ALA A 60 2.17 -11.03 0.47
CA ALA A 60 1.85 -10.59 1.82
C ALA A 60 0.38 -10.94 2.04
N GLU A 61 0.11 -12.23 2.29
CA GLU A 61 -1.09 -12.64 2.99
C GLU A 61 -1.04 -11.84 4.30
N TYR A 62 -1.77 -10.73 4.33
CA TYR A 62 -2.27 -10.23 5.59
C TYR A 62 -3.09 -11.40 6.09
N ASP A 63 -2.62 -12.09 7.13
CA ASP A 63 -3.51 -12.87 7.99
C ASP A 63 -4.54 -11.85 8.49
N GLU A 64 -5.57 -11.60 7.69
CA GLU A 64 -6.74 -10.84 8.10
C GLU A 64 -7.38 -11.71 9.16
N GLU A 65 -6.98 -11.48 10.41
CA GLU A 65 -7.63 -12.09 11.56
C GLU A 65 -9.13 -11.85 11.43
N GLU A 66 -9.91 -12.92 11.51
CA GLU A 66 -11.37 -12.85 11.36
C GLU A 66 -11.93 -11.88 12.41
N MET A 67 -12.45 -10.75 11.94
CA MET A 67 -13.00 -9.71 12.80
C MET A 67 -14.25 -10.23 13.53
N ILE A 68 -14.37 -9.92 14.82
CA ILE A 68 -15.47 -10.38 15.65
C ILE A 68 -16.49 -9.25 15.84
N GLU A 69 -17.74 -9.49 15.45
CA GLU A 69 -18.84 -8.55 15.68
C GLU A 69 -19.28 -8.55 17.15
N CYS A 70 -19.36 -7.38 17.77
CA CYS A 70 -19.94 -7.24 19.09
C CYS A 70 -21.48 -7.17 19.01
N PRO A 71 -22.23 -8.11 19.62
CA PRO A 71 -23.70 -8.13 19.53
C PRO A 71 -24.39 -6.90 20.15
N LEU A 72 -23.71 -6.17 21.04
CA LEU A 72 -24.26 -5.02 21.74
C LEU A 72 -24.27 -3.75 20.88
N CYS A 73 -23.29 -3.58 19.99
CA CYS A 73 -23.16 -2.39 19.16
C CYS A 73 -23.15 -2.65 17.66
N GLY A 74 -23.04 -3.91 17.22
CA GLY A 74 -23.01 -4.33 15.82
C GLY A 74 -21.77 -3.88 15.05
N ILE A 75 -20.67 -3.59 15.76
CA ILE A 75 -19.39 -3.18 15.17
C ILE A 75 -18.43 -4.37 15.22
N GLU A 76 -17.69 -4.57 14.13
CA GLU A 76 -16.61 -5.55 14.01
C GLU A 76 -15.31 -5.01 14.63
N TYR A 77 -14.67 -5.82 15.47
CA TYR A 77 -13.42 -5.51 16.16
C TYR A 77 -12.37 -6.57 15.92
N ASN A 78 -11.10 -6.20 16.10
CA ASN A 78 -10.03 -7.18 16.21
C ASN A 78 -10.32 -8.13 17.38
N PRO A 79 -9.99 -9.44 17.28
CA PRO A 79 -10.21 -10.40 18.36
C PRO A 79 -9.63 -9.97 19.72
N GLU A 80 -8.47 -9.31 19.71
CA GLU A 80 -7.79 -8.80 20.91
C GLU A 80 -8.58 -7.70 21.65
N ASP A 81 -9.52 -7.03 20.96
CA ASP A 81 -10.38 -5.98 21.51
C ASP A 81 -11.76 -6.51 21.95
N VAL A 82 -11.99 -7.82 21.85
CA VAL A 82 -13.27 -8.48 22.19
C VAL A 82 -13.06 -9.54 23.25
N ASN A 83 -13.76 -9.37 24.38
CA ASN A 83 -13.79 -10.39 25.41
C ASN A 83 -14.78 -11.50 25.01
N THR A 84 -14.24 -12.68 24.73
CA THR A 84 -15.01 -13.90 24.38
C THR A 84 -14.92 -14.98 25.45
N ALA A 85 -14.17 -14.74 26.54
CA ALA A 85 -13.87 -15.75 27.56
C ALA A 85 -14.61 -15.51 28.89
N ASP A 86 -14.77 -14.24 29.27
CA ASP A 86 -15.33 -13.88 30.59
C ASP A 86 -16.85 -13.71 30.58
N TYR A 87 -17.48 -13.67 29.40
CA TYR A 87 -18.91 -13.45 29.22
C TYR A 87 -19.53 -14.48 28.26
N ASP A 88 -20.84 -14.69 28.39
CA ASP A 88 -21.61 -15.56 27.49
C ASP A 88 -21.75 -14.97 26.07
N GLU A 89 -21.53 -13.66 25.92
CA GLU A 89 -21.56 -12.93 24.65
C GLU A 89 -20.20 -12.29 24.35
N ALA A 90 -19.86 -12.15 23.06
CA ALA A 90 -18.63 -11.48 22.64
C ALA A 90 -18.75 -9.96 22.86
N VAL A 91 -18.12 -9.43 23.91
CA VAL A 91 -18.28 -8.02 24.29
C VAL A 91 -17.02 -7.24 23.96
N CYS A 92 -17.12 -6.23 23.11
CA CYS A 92 -15.99 -5.35 22.80
C CYS A 92 -15.61 -4.47 24.00
N ILE A 93 -14.35 -4.04 24.04
CA ILE A 93 -13.78 -3.19 25.10
C ILE A 93 -14.60 -1.92 25.39
N ASN A 94 -15.34 -1.41 24.40
CA ASN A 94 -16.17 -0.20 24.55
C ASN A 94 -17.53 -0.47 25.18
N CYS A 95 -18.11 -1.66 24.94
CA CYS A 95 -19.38 -2.07 25.52
C CYS A 95 -19.20 -2.76 26.88
N GLU A 96 -18.00 -3.29 27.15
CA GLU A 96 -17.68 -4.02 28.38
C GLU A 96 -18.00 -3.23 29.67
N PRO A 97 -17.68 -1.92 29.81
CA PRO A 97 -18.02 -1.17 31.02
C PRO A 97 -19.52 -1.17 31.31
N GLY A 98 -20.35 -0.92 30.30
CA GLY A 98 -21.81 -0.93 30.46
C GLY A 98 -22.37 -2.33 30.69
N TYR A 99 -21.75 -3.36 30.11
CA TYR A 99 -22.14 -4.74 30.32
C TYR A 99 -21.87 -5.20 31.77
N LYS A 100 -20.68 -4.89 32.31
CA LYS A 100 -20.32 -5.16 33.72
C LYS A 100 -21.25 -4.48 34.72
N GLU A 101 -21.68 -3.25 34.45
CA GLU A 101 -22.62 -2.54 35.32
C GLU A 101 -23.97 -3.23 35.36
N ASN A 102 -24.49 -3.70 34.21
CA ASN A 102 -25.77 -4.40 34.16
C ASN A 102 -25.74 -5.80 34.80
N MET A 103 -24.63 -6.54 34.70
CA MET A 103 -24.47 -7.83 35.38
C MET A 103 -24.40 -7.70 36.90
N ASN A 104 -23.87 -6.60 37.43
CA ASN A 104 -23.80 -6.34 38.87
C ASN A 104 -25.13 -5.88 39.49
N ILE A 105 -26.17 -5.66 38.66
CA ILE A 105 -27.51 -5.24 39.09
C ILE A 105 -28.51 -6.42 39.09
N ALA A 106 -28.10 -7.60 38.61
CA ALA A 106 -28.91 -8.82 38.55
C ALA A 106 -28.78 -9.72 39.79
#